data_AF-A0A6L7YN05-F1
#
_entry.id   AF-A0A6L7YN05-F1
#
_cell.length_a   1.000
_cell.length_b   1.000
_cell.length_c   1.000
_cell.angle_alpha   90.00
_cell.angle_beta   90.00
_cell.angle_gamma   90.00
#
_symmetry.space_group_name_H-M   'P 1'
#
loop_
_entity.id
_entity.type
_entity.pdbx_description
1 polymer ?
#
loop_
_entity_poly.entity_id
_entity_poly.type
_entity_poly.pdbx_seq_one_letter_code
_entity_poly.pdbx_strand_id
1 'polypeptide(L)'
;MQIQRLPIRETLQSLPPEWRDDPLPHIDAALKASGRKIVILDDDVMGTQSVHDIAVLMDWSVDALRDELEADSRAFFVVTNARTMPEAQAQSVNSFITRNLSEAAHQAGIDFSVVSRLDSTLRGHFPAEMRAIESGLPRKPDGWPSGWIVAPLFLEGGRLTIDDTQYVADGDWLVPVGDTEFARDPAFAFTASTLQG
;
A
#
# COMPACT_ATOMS: atom_id res chain seq x y z
N MET A 1 17.81 -0.39 -19.98
CA MET A 1 18.46 -1.62 -19.53
C MET A 1 17.46 -2.75 -19.77
N GLN A 2 17.84 -3.90 -20.34
CA GLN A 2 16.90 -5.01 -20.46
C GLN A 2 16.68 -5.61 -19.07
N ILE A 3 15.43 -5.63 -18.61
CA ILE A 3 15.06 -6.31 -17.38
C ILE A 3 15.18 -7.82 -17.66
N GLN A 4 15.91 -8.54 -16.81
CA GLN A 4 16.20 -9.95 -16.99
C GLN A 4 15.90 -10.71 -15.71
N ARG A 5 15.63 -12.01 -15.85
CA ARG A 5 15.57 -12.92 -14.72
C ARG A 5 16.92 -13.01 -14.01
N LEU A 6 16.91 -13.18 -12.70
CA LEU A 6 18.12 -13.26 -11.88
C LEU A 6 18.20 -14.59 -11.11
N PRO A 7 19.38 -15.20 -10.93
CA PRO A 7 19.53 -16.39 -10.10
C PRO A 7 19.38 -16.04 -8.62
N ILE A 8 18.34 -16.56 -7.95
CA ILE A 8 17.91 -16.10 -6.61
C ILE A 8 19.05 -16.14 -5.58
N ARG A 9 19.81 -17.24 -5.53
CA ARG A 9 20.87 -17.43 -4.54
C ARG A 9 22.00 -16.42 -4.70
N GLU A 10 22.49 -16.25 -5.93
CA GLU A 10 23.60 -15.33 -6.21
C GLU A 10 23.16 -13.88 -5.97
N THR A 11 21.93 -13.54 -6.38
CA THR A 11 21.36 -12.21 -6.15
C THR A 11 21.27 -11.90 -4.66
N LEU A 12 20.65 -12.77 -3.85
CA LEU A 12 20.53 -12.54 -2.41
C LEU A 12 21.90 -12.45 -1.70
N GLN A 13 22.89 -13.22 -2.15
CA GLN A 13 24.27 -13.15 -1.63
C GLN A 13 24.99 -11.84 -1.99
N SER A 14 24.57 -11.17 -3.06
CA SER A 14 25.15 -9.90 -3.49
C SER A 14 24.52 -8.67 -2.84
N LEU A 15 23.35 -8.84 -2.19
CA LEU A 15 22.64 -7.74 -1.54
C LEU A 15 23.40 -7.24 -0.30
N PRO A 16 23.16 -5.97 0.11
CA PRO A 16 23.62 -5.48 1.38
C PRO A 16 23.17 -6.39 2.53
N PRO A 17 23.97 -6.51 3.62
CA PRO A 17 23.56 -7.28 4.78
C PRO A 17 22.28 -6.71 5.38
N GLU A 18 21.47 -7.59 5.97
CA GLU A 18 20.28 -7.20 6.71
C GLU A 18 20.61 -6.18 7.80
N TRP A 19 19.63 -5.30 8.07
CA TRP A 19 19.76 -4.33 9.14
C TRP A 19 19.97 -5.04 10.47
N ARG A 20 20.97 -4.60 11.23
CA ARG A 20 21.48 -5.37 12.38
C ARG A 20 20.53 -5.41 13.58
N ASP A 21 19.80 -4.32 13.77
CA ASP A 21 18.93 -4.13 14.93
C ASP A 21 17.47 -4.30 14.53
N ASP A 22 16.63 -4.81 15.44
CA ASP A 22 15.18 -4.84 15.21
C ASP A 22 14.63 -3.39 15.18
N PRO A 23 14.06 -2.91 14.06
CA PRO A 23 13.51 -1.56 13.97
C PRO A 23 12.15 -1.42 14.66
N LEU A 24 11.45 -2.52 14.98
CA LEU A 24 10.07 -2.48 15.49
C LEU A 24 9.91 -1.65 16.78
N PRO A 25 10.81 -1.73 17.78
CA PRO A 25 10.69 -0.89 18.98
C PRO A 25 10.79 0.61 18.67
N HIS A 26 11.64 1.00 17.72
CA HIS A 26 11.77 2.40 17.30
C HIS A 26 10.55 2.87 16.52
N ILE A 27 9.98 2.02 15.66
CA ILE A 27 8.75 2.31 14.92
C ILE A 27 7.59 2.48 15.89
N ASP A 28 7.41 1.57 16.85
CA ASP A 28 6.35 1.66 17.86
C ASP A 28 6.48 2.94 18.71
N ALA A 29 7.69 3.28 19.15
CA ALA A 29 7.94 4.52 19.88
C ALA A 29 7.62 5.77 19.03
N ALA A 30 8.00 5.79 17.75
CA ALA A 30 7.69 6.89 16.84
C ALA A 30 6.18 7.03 16.59
N LEU A 31 5.49 5.91 16.39
CA LEU A 31 4.02 5.89 16.23
C LEU A 31 3.33 6.40 17.51
N LYS A 32 3.76 5.94 18.70
CA LYS A 32 3.29 6.44 20.00
C LYS A 32 3.49 7.94 20.16
N ALA A 33 4.67 8.44 19.83
CA ALA A 33 5.01 9.86 19.95
C ALA A 33 4.22 10.73 18.97
N SER A 34 3.88 10.20 17.78
CA SER A 34 3.11 10.94 16.78
C SER A 34 1.65 11.19 17.18
N GLY A 35 1.05 10.28 17.97
CA GLY A 35 -0.38 10.31 18.30
C GLY A 35 -1.33 10.13 17.11
N ARG A 36 -0.82 9.78 15.92
CA ARG A 36 -1.63 9.67 14.71
C ARG A 36 -2.25 8.28 14.58
N LYS A 37 -3.50 8.23 14.10
CA LYS A 37 -4.13 6.99 13.63
C LYS A 37 -3.52 6.54 12.30
N ILE A 38 -3.39 5.24 12.08
CA ILE A 38 -2.97 4.69 10.78
C ILE A 38 -4.20 4.14 10.07
N VAL A 39 -4.50 4.69 8.90
CA VAL A 39 -5.64 4.28 8.08
C VAL A 39 -5.10 3.53 6.87
N ILE A 40 -5.41 2.23 6.78
CA ILE A 40 -4.98 1.39 5.66
C ILE A 40 -6.09 1.31 4.63
N LEU A 41 -5.85 1.87 3.43
CA LEU A 41 -6.75 1.69 2.29
C LEU A 41 -6.35 0.40 1.57
N ASP A 42 -7.23 -0.60 1.57
CA ASP A 42 -6.99 -1.91 0.96
C ASP A 42 -7.80 -2.05 -0.33
N ASP A 43 -7.12 -2.29 -1.45
CA ASP A 43 -7.72 -2.39 -2.77
C ASP A 43 -8.45 -3.73 -3.00
N ASP A 44 -8.31 -4.70 -2.09
CA ASP A 44 -8.85 -6.05 -2.22
C ASP A 44 -9.51 -6.57 -0.93
N VAL A 45 -10.78 -6.96 -1.05
CA VAL A 45 -11.58 -7.55 0.03
C VAL A 45 -10.91 -8.80 0.60
N MET A 46 -10.22 -9.59 -0.23
CA MET A 46 -9.57 -10.84 0.18
C MET A 46 -8.25 -10.62 0.94
N GLY A 47 -7.62 -9.44 0.79
CA GLY A 47 -6.37 -9.10 1.45
C GLY A 47 -6.48 -9.03 2.97
N THR A 48 -7.69 -8.72 3.48
CA THR A 48 -7.98 -8.54 4.90
C THR A 48 -8.09 -9.85 5.70
N GLN A 49 -8.07 -11.02 5.04
CA GLN A 49 -8.15 -12.32 5.73
C GLN A 49 -6.89 -12.68 6.55
N SER A 50 -5.82 -11.91 6.37
CA SER A 50 -4.51 -12.11 7.02
C SER A 50 -4.31 -11.26 8.27
N VAL A 51 -5.30 -10.44 8.66
CA VAL A 51 -5.18 -9.55 9.82
C VAL A 51 -6.07 -10.00 10.97
N HIS A 52 -5.57 -9.82 12.19
CA HIS A 52 -6.25 -10.17 13.44
C HIS A 52 -6.28 -8.94 14.37
N ASP A 53 -7.32 -8.83 15.19
CA ASP A 53 -7.47 -7.80 16.21
C ASP A 53 -7.36 -6.34 15.69
N ILE A 54 -7.81 -6.12 14.44
CA ILE A 54 -7.88 -4.81 13.80
C ILE A 54 -9.21 -4.64 13.06
N ALA A 55 -9.80 -3.46 13.15
CA ALA A 55 -11.07 -3.17 12.49
C ALA A 55 -10.90 -3.13 10.97
N VAL A 56 -11.91 -3.67 10.26
CA VAL A 56 -11.99 -3.66 8.79
C VAL A 56 -13.33 -3.05 8.40
N LEU A 57 -13.28 -1.84 7.87
CA LEU A 57 -14.46 -1.07 7.49
C LEU A 57 -14.79 -1.28 6.01
N MET A 58 -16.04 -1.67 5.77
CA MET A 58 -16.66 -1.72 4.45
C MET A 58 -17.55 -0.49 4.19
N ASP A 59 -17.91 0.24 5.25
CA ASP A 59 -18.63 1.51 5.18
C ASP A 59 -17.64 2.67 5.17
N TRP A 60 -17.87 3.64 4.29
CA TRP A 60 -17.04 4.82 4.07
C TRP A 60 -17.76 6.11 4.47
N SER A 61 -18.89 6.00 5.18
CA SER A 61 -19.59 7.16 5.73
C SER A 61 -18.70 7.92 6.72
N VAL A 62 -18.90 9.24 6.80
CA VAL A 62 -18.15 10.10 7.73
C VAL A 62 -18.35 9.63 9.18
N ASP A 63 -19.57 9.20 9.54
CA ASP A 63 -19.88 8.69 10.87
C ASP A 63 -19.11 7.41 11.19
N ALA A 64 -19.13 6.40 10.31
CA ALA A 64 -18.40 5.15 10.54
C ALA A 64 -16.88 5.37 10.66
N LEU A 65 -16.32 6.25 9.82
CA LEU A 65 -14.90 6.61 9.86
C LEU A 65 -14.55 7.38 11.14
N ARG A 66 -15.42 8.29 11.60
CA ARG A 66 -15.22 9.05 12.84
C ARG A 66 -15.23 8.12 14.05
N ASP A 67 -16.22 7.23 14.12
CA ASP A 67 -16.37 6.31 15.25
C ASP A 67 -15.13 5.41 15.39
N GLU A 68 -14.54 4.94 14.28
CA GLU A 68 -13.29 4.16 14.33
C GLU A 68 -12.05 5.02 14.58
N LEU A 69 -12.01 6.27 14.12
CA LEU A 69 -10.97 7.22 14.50
C LEU A 69 -10.95 7.45 16.01
N GLU A 70 -12.11 7.50 16.67
CA GLU A 70 -12.22 7.70 18.12
C GLU A 70 -11.97 6.42 18.96
N ALA A 71 -11.99 5.25 18.33
CA ALA A 71 -11.70 3.98 19.00
C ALA A 71 -10.26 3.93 19.56
N ASP A 72 -9.99 3.02 20.51
CA ASP A 72 -8.65 2.88 21.12
C ASP A 72 -7.62 2.21 20.18
N SER A 73 -8.08 1.66 19.04
CA SER A 73 -7.24 1.02 18.02
C SER A 73 -6.20 2.00 17.48
N ARG A 74 -4.96 1.57 17.20
CA ARG A 74 -3.95 2.47 16.57
C ARG A 74 -4.13 2.59 15.07
N ALA A 75 -4.76 1.58 14.48
CA ALA A 75 -4.90 1.44 13.05
C ALA A 75 -6.21 0.73 12.72
N PHE A 76 -6.71 0.96 11.52
CA PHE A 76 -7.84 0.23 10.97
C PHE A 76 -7.76 0.19 9.44
N PHE A 77 -8.41 -0.81 8.87
CA PHE A 77 -8.55 -1.00 7.43
C PHE A 77 -9.82 -0.34 6.92
N VAL A 78 -9.74 0.22 5.72
CA VAL A 78 -10.88 0.64 4.90
C VAL A 78 -10.75 -0.06 3.57
N VAL A 79 -11.68 -0.95 3.28
CA VAL A 79 -11.67 -1.73 2.05
C VAL A 79 -12.28 -0.90 0.93
N THR A 80 -11.51 -0.62 -0.12
CA THR A 80 -11.97 0.15 -1.29
C THR A 80 -12.51 -0.77 -2.38
N ASN A 81 -12.02 -2.02 -2.44
CA ASN A 81 -12.25 -2.98 -3.53
C ASN A 81 -11.89 -2.43 -4.93
N ALA A 82 -11.02 -1.42 -4.98
CA ALA A 82 -10.69 -0.67 -6.18
C ALA A 82 -9.98 -1.52 -7.23
N ARG A 83 -9.31 -2.62 -6.83
CA ARG A 83 -8.55 -3.47 -7.74
C ARG A 83 -9.39 -3.96 -8.88
N THR A 84 -10.64 -4.36 -8.65
CA THR A 84 -11.50 -4.93 -9.71
C THR A 84 -12.23 -3.88 -10.56
N MET A 85 -12.10 -2.61 -10.21
CA MET A 85 -12.82 -1.52 -10.86
C MET A 85 -12.06 -0.99 -12.08
N PRO A 86 -12.72 -0.34 -13.05
CA PRO A 86 -12.04 0.51 -14.03
C PRO A 86 -11.29 1.67 -13.34
N GLU A 87 -10.17 2.11 -13.91
CA GLU A 87 -9.29 3.15 -13.32
C GLU A 87 -10.07 4.40 -12.85
N ALA A 88 -10.95 4.94 -13.70
CA ALA A 88 -11.74 6.14 -13.37
C ALA A 88 -12.67 5.93 -12.16
N GLN A 89 -13.19 4.72 -11.97
CA GLN A 89 -14.01 4.37 -10.83
C GLN A 89 -13.14 4.18 -9.57
N ALA A 90 -12.00 3.50 -9.69
CA ALA A 90 -11.02 3.37 -8.61
C ALA A 90 -10.55 4.74 -8.09
N GLN A 91 -10.26 5.69 -9.00
CA GLN A 91 -9.94 7.07 -8.65
C GLN A 91 -11.09 7.78 -7.92
N SER A 92 -12.32 7.61 -8.41
CA SER A 92 -13.51 8.24 -7.83
C SER A 92 -13.76 7.74 -6.40
N VAL A 93 -13.64 6.42 -6.17
CA VAL A 93 -13.80 5.78 -4.85
C VAL A 93 -12.72 6.23 -3.90
N ASN A 94 -11.44 6.15 -4.29
CA ASN A 94 -10.32 6.57 -3.44
C ASN A 94 -10.42 8.06 -3.04
N SER A 95 -10.79 8.92 -3.99
CA SER A 95 -10.99 10.36 -3.70
C SER A 95 -12.19 10.60 -2.78
N PHE A 96 -13.26 9.82 -2.90
CA PHE A 96 -14.44 9.92 -2.04
C PHE A 96 -14.12 9.49 -0.60
N ILE A 97 -13.48 8.32 -0.44
CA ILE A 97 -13.10 7.77 0.87
C ILE A 97 -12.18 8.75 1.61
N THR A 98 -11.15 9.26 0.93
CA THR A 98 -10.18 10.18 1.55
C THR A 98 -10.78 11.54 1.91
N ARG A 99 -11.74 12.06 1.14
CA ARG A 99 -12.51 13.25 1.53
C ARG A 99 -13.34 13.00 2.79
N ASN A 100 -14.07 11.90 2.85
CA ASN A 100 -14.88 11.56 4.02
C ASN A 100 -14.00 11.31 5.25
N LEU A 101 -12.86 10.65 5.07
CA LEU A 101 -11.88 10.43 6.12
C LEU A 101 -11.33 11.76 6.66
N SER A 102 -11.04 12.72 5.78
CA SER A 102 -10.56 14.04 6.16
C SER A 102 -11.61 14.82 6.96
N GLU A 103 -12.88 14.74 6.55
CA GLU A 103 -14.00 15.32 7.29
C GLU A 103 -14.19 14.65 8.65
N ALA A 104 -14.18 13.32 8.71
CA ALA A 104 -14.30 12.55 9.95
C ALA A 104 -13.16 12.88 10.94
N ALA A 105 -11.93 12.96 10.46
CA ALA A 105 -10.76 13.36 11.24
C ALA A 105 -10.87 14.80 11.76
N HIS A 106 -11.40 15.72 10.95
CA HIS A 106 -11.65 17.08 11.40
C HIS A 106 -12.68 17.13 12.53
N GLN A 107 -13.77 16.37 12.42
CA GLN A 107 -14.82 16.29 13.45
C GLN A 107 -14.33 15.64 14.75
N ALA A 108 -13.55 14.57 14.66
CA ALA A 108 -12.97 13.88 15.81
C ALA A 108 -11.81 14.66 16.48
N GLY A 109 -11.19 15.59 15.75
CA GLY A 109 -9.97 16.27 16.20
C GLY A 109 -8.75 15.35 16.26
N ILE A 110 -8.69 14.33 15.40
CA ILE A 110 -7.65 13.29 15.37
C ILE A 110 -6.85 13.40 14.08
N ASP A 111 -5.52 13.46 14.17
CA ASP A 111 -4.64 13.40 12.99
C ASP A 111 -4.38 11.93 12.59
N PHE A 112 -4.15 11.70 11.31
CA PHE A 112 -4.00 10.36 10.77
C PHE A 112 -2.96 10.31 9.65
N SER A 113 -2.44 9.11 9.38
CA SER A 113 -1.59 8.80 8.23
C SER A 113 -2.29 7.75 7.37
N VAL A 114 -2.16 7.87 6.05
CA VAL A 114 -2.70 6.87 5.11
C VAL A 114 -1.61 5.94 4.64
N VAL A 115 -1.91 4.64 4.65
CA VAL A 115 -1.13 3.60 3.98
C VAL A 115 -2.03 3.03 2.88
N SER A 116 -1.59 3.07 1.62
CA SER A 116 -2.25 2.30 0.57
C SER A 116 -1.62 0.91 0.53
N ARG A 117 -2.43 -0.11 0.78
CA ARG A 117 -2.02 -1.50 0.62
C ARG A 117 -2.31 -1.92 -0.82
N LEU A 118 -1.26 -2.30 -1.52
CA LEU A 118 -1.30 -2.67 -2.93
C LEU A 118 -0.97 -4.16 -3.10
N ASP A 119 -1.26 -4.69 -4.28
CA ASP A 119 -0.83 -6.02 -4.68
C ASP A 119 0.69 -6.10 -4.86
N SER A 120 1.34 -7.06 -4.21
CA SER A 120 2.79 -7.29 -4.33
C SER A 120 3.25 -7.64 -5.75
N THR A 121 2.33 -8.00 -6.66
CA THR A 121 2.61 -8.20 -8.08
C THR A 121 2.22 -6.99 -8.95
N LEU A 122 2.06 -5.82 -8.34
CA LEU A 122 1.81 -4.53 -9.01
C LEU A 122 0.47 -4.42 -9.77
N ARG A 123 -0.47 -5.35 -9.56
CA ARG A 123 -1.83 -5.20 -10.10
C ARG A 123 -2.57 -4.08 -9.35
N GLY A 124 -3.44 -3.38 -10.07
CA GLY A 124 -4.16 -2.20 -9.60
C GLY A 124 -3.90 -1.01 -10.51
N HIS A 125 -4.29 0.19 -10.08
CA HIS A 125 -4.18 1.40 -10.92
C HIS A 125 -3.15 2.38 -10.35
N PHE A 126 -1.95 1.90 -10.04
CA PHE A 126 -0.84 2.78 -9.71
C PHE A 126 -0.33 3.49 -10.98
N PRO A 127 -0.04 4.81 -10.96
CA PRO A 127 -0.10 5.75 -9.83
C PRO A 127 -1.44 6.49 -9.69
N ALA A 128 -2.44 6.19 -10.52
CA ALA A 128 -3.73 6.88 -10.54
C ALA A 128 -4.45 6.86 -9.19
N GLU A 129 -4.44 5.73 -8.46
CA GLU A 129 -5.06 5.63 -7.13
C GLU A 129 -4.37 6.51 -6.10
N MET A 130 -3.03 6.53 -6.10
CA MET A 130 -2.27 7.37 -5.17
C MET A 130 -2.56 8.86 -5.36
N ARG A 131 -2.66 9.33 -6.61
CA ARG A 131 -3.07 10.71 -6.92
C ARG A 131 -4.49 11.01 -6.45
N ALA A 132 -5.40 10.05 -6.58
CA ALA A 132 -6.77 10.18 -6.10
C ALA A 132 -6.84 10.27 -4.58
N ILE A 133 -6.09 9.43 -3.87
CA ILE A 133 -5.93 9.46 -2.41
C ILE A 133 -5.43 10.84 -1.97
N GLU A 134 -4.33 11.33 -2.55
CA GLU A 134 -3.78 12.65 -2.24
C GLU A 134 -4.79 13.79 -2.46
N SER A 135 -5.59 13.70 -3.52
CA SER A 135 -6.56 14.74 -3.86
C SER A 135 -7.65 14.93 -2.79
N GLY A 136 -7.94 13.90 -2.01
CA GLY A 136 -8.95 13.95 -0.94
C GLY A 136 -8.39 14.22 0.45
N LEU A 137 -7.06 14.24 0.62
CA LEU A 137 -6.41 14.53 1.91
C LEU A 137 -6.35 16.04 2.19
N PRO A 138 -6.35 16.46 3.48
CA PRO A 138 -6.32 17.87 3.81
C PRO A 138 -4.97 18.47 3.42
N ARG A 139 -5.00 19.63 2.75
CA ARG A 139 -3.77 20.38 2.46
C ARG A 139 -3.25 20.97 3.76
N LYS A 140 -2.12 20.47 4.25
CA LYS A 140 -1.45 21.04 5.42
C LYS A 140 -0.77 22.38 5.02
N PRO A 141 -0.88 23.45 5.82
CA PRO A 141 -0.25 24.76 5.54
C PRO A 141 1.27 24.68 5.36
N ASP A 142 1.88 23.67 5.97
CA ASP A 142 3.30 23.38 6.09
C ASP A 142 3.82 22.36 5.05
N GLY A 143 2.97 21.86 4.15
CA GLY A 143 3.42 21.18 2.92
C GLY A 143 2.66 19.90 2.55
N TRP A 144 2.62 19.66 1.24
CA TRP A 144 2.25 18.40 0.59
C TRP A 144 3.06 17.22 1.15
N PRO A 145 2.59 15.95 0.99
CA PRO A 145 3.53 14.84 1.06
C PRO A 145 4.67 15.10 0.04
N SER A 146 5.92 15.03 0.49
CA SER A 146 7.09 15.29 -0.37
C SER A 146 7.35 14.16 -1.38
N GLY A 147 6.55 13.09 -1.36
CA GLY A 147 6.60 11.94 -2.24
C GLY A 147 5.90 10.72 -1.64
N TRP A 148 5.87 9.62 -2.38
CA TRP A 148 5.41 8.31 -1.90
C TRP A 148 6.61 7.41 -1.63
N ILE A 149 6.51 6.60 -0.58
CA ILE A 149 7.38 5.46 -0.37
C ILE A 149 6.63 4.23 -0.88
N VAL A 150 7.13 3.63 -1.95
CA VAL A 150 6.53 2.43 -2.56
C VAL A 150 7.40 1.24 -2.23
N ALA A 151 6.87 0.31 -1.43
CA ALA A 151 7.61 -0.86 -0.94
C ALA A 151 6.75 -2.14 -1.10
N PRO A 152 6.64 -2.70 -2.32
CA PRO A 152 5.82 -3.89 -2.60
C PRO A 152 6.53 -5.20 -2.26
N LEU A 153 7.59 -5.16 -1.44
CA LEU A 153 8.29 -6.34 -0.94
C LEU A 153 7.32 -7.23 -0.16
N PHE A 154 7.29 -8.52 -0.51
CA PHE A 154 6.58 -9.53 0.28
C PHE A 154 7.38 -10.84 0.25
N LEU A 155 8.30 -10.96 1.21
CA LEU A 155 9.34 -11.97 1.22
C LEU A 155 8.78 -13.39 1.39
N GLU A 156 7.78 -13.57 2.26
CA GLU A 156 7.11 -14.86 2.47
C GLU A 156 6.36 -15.31 1.22
N GLY A 157 5.87 -14.35 0.43
CA GLY A 157 5.32 -14.59 -0.89
C GLY A 157 6.38 -14.76 -1.98
N GLY A 158 7.67 -14.62 -1.71
CA GLY A 158 8.71 -14.63 -2.74
C GLY A 158 8.61 -13.46 -3.71
N ARG A 159 8.08 -12.30 -3.28
CA ARG A 159 8.05 -11.07 -4.07
C ARG A 159 9.14 -10.14 -3.58
N LEU A 160 10.07 -9.78 -4.46
CA LEU A 160 11.27 -9.03 -4.11
C LEU A 160 11.38 -7.76 -4.96
N THR A 161 11.70 -6.65 -4.32
CA THR A 161 12.04 -5.39 -5.01
C THR A 161 13.56 -5.21 -4.98
N ILE A 162 14.21 -5.19 -6.15
CA ILE A 162 15.67 -5.06 -6.28
C ILE A 162 15.95 -4.05 -7.39
N ASP A 163 16.74 -3.02 -7.10
CA ASP A 163 17.08 -1.93 -8.04
C ASP A 163 15.84 -1.41 -8.79
N ASP A 164 14.81 -1.04 -8.02
CA ASP A 164 13.49 -0.57 -8.47
C ASP A 164 12.69 -1.55 -9.34
N THR A 165 13.14 -2.80 -9.48
CA THR A 165 12.41 -3.85 -10.22
C THR A 165 11.74 -4.81 -9.27
N GLN A 166 10.45 -5.08 -9.51
CA GLN A 166 9.69 -6.08 -8.78
C GLN A 166 9.82 -7.45 -9.46
N TYR A 167 10.16 -8.45 -8.66
CA TYR A 167 10.37 -9.83 -9.06
C TYR A 167 9.44 -10.78 -8.31
N VAL A 168 9.14 -11.91 -8.95
CA VAL A 168 8.51 -13.08 -8.34
C VAL A 168 9.51 -14.24 -8.37
N ALA A 169 9.70 -14.91 -7.24
CA ALA A 169 10.50 -16.12 -7.15
C ALA A 169 9.78 -17.28 -7.83
N ASP A 170 10.47 -17.94 -8.77
CA ASP A 170 10.05 -19.14 -9.48
C ASP A 170 11.24 -20.13 -9.53
N GLY A 171 11.21 -21.13 -8.66
CA GLY A 171 12.31 -22.06 -8.46
C GLY A 171 13.61 -21.34 -8.07
N ASP A 172 14.66 -21.54 -8.86
CA ASP A 172 15.98 -20.92 -8.64
C ASP A 172 16.11 -19.51 -9.25
N TRP A 173 15.01 -18.94 -9.76
CA TRP A 173 15.01 -17.68 -10.49
C TRP A 173 14.10 -16.62 -9.85
N LEU A 174 14.52 -15.38 -9.96
CA LEU A 174 13.71 -14.18 -9.79
C LEU A 174 13.25 -13.74 -11.18
N VAL A 175 11.96 -13.83 -11.46
CA VAL A 175 11.36 -13.46 -12.74
C VAL A 175 10.76 -12.06 -12.60
N PRO A 176 11.08 -11.10 -13.49
CA PRO A 176 10.46 -9.78 -13.47
C PRO A 176 8.95 -9.91 -13.51
N VAL A 177 8.23 -9.17 -12.66
CA VAL A 177 6.79 -9.39 -12.49
C VAL A 177 5.99 -9.24 -13.79
N GLY A 178 6.41 -8.34 -14.69
CA GLY A 178 5.84 -8.13 -16.03
C GLY A 178 5.97 -9.33 -16.99
N ASP A 179 6.89 -10.25 -16.70
CA ASP A 179 7.12 -11.46 -17.50
C ASP A 179 6.38 -12.70 -16.94
N THR A 180 5.73 -12.56 -15.79
CA THR A 180 4.99 -13.65 -15.11
C THR A 180 3.56 -13.82 -15.62
N GLU A 181 2.86 -14.83 -15.13
CA GLU A 181 1.42 -15.00 -15.34
C GLU A 181 0.56 -13.90 -14.71
N PHE A 182 1.03 -13.24 -13.64
CA PHE A 182 0.30 -12.15 -12.97
C PHE A 182 0.13 -10.94 -13.89
N ALA A 183 1.10 -10.70 -14.77
CA ALA A 183 1.08 -9.66 -15.79
C ALA A 183 0.10 -9.94 -16.94
N ARG A 184 -0.39 -11.19 -17.05
CA ARG A 184 -1.33 -11.63 -18.08
C ARG A 184 -2.75 -11.83 -17.55
N ASP A 185 -3.03 -11.28 -16.36
CA ASP A 185 -4.36 -11.30 -15.78
C ASP A 185 -5.35 -10.60 -16.75
N PRO A 186 -6.43 -11.26 -17.21
CA PRO A 186 -7.38 -10.66 -18.15
C PRO A 186 -8.07 -9.41 -17.61
N ALA A 187 -8.16 -9.26 -16.29
CA ALA A 187 -8.70 -8.06 -15.66
C ALA A 187 -7.65 -6.94 -15.56
N PHE A 188 -6.36 -7.31 -15.44
CA PHE A 188 -5.24 -6.39 -15.16
C PHE A 188 -3.95 -6.82 -15.88
N ALA A 189 -3.93 -6.67 -17.21
CA ALA A 189 -2.74 -6.93 -17.99
C ALA A 189 -1.78 -5.74 -17.92
N PHE A 190 -0.51 -6.00 -17.62
CA PHE A 190 0.56 -5.00 -17.62
C PHE A 190 1.87 -5.64 -18.05
N THR A 191 2.88 -4.83 -18.41
CA THR A 191 4.22 -5.32 -18.80
C THR A 191 5.34 -4.66 -18.00
N ALA A 192 5.03 -3.61 -17.25
CA ALA A 192 6.00 -2.91 -16.43
C ALA A 192 6.45 -3.79 -15.25
N SER A 193 7.77 -3.87 -15.04
CA SER A 193 8.34 -4.51 -13.85
C SER A 193 9.07 -3.52 -12.95
N THR A 194 9.29 -2.29 -13.42
CA THR A 194 9.96 -1.23 -12.67
C THR A 194 8.95 -0.35 -11.92
N LEU A 195 9.30 0.08 -10.72
CA LEU A 195 8.53 1.02 -9.91
C LEU A 195 8.77 2.48 -10.33
N GLN A 196 9.78 2.73 -11.16
CA GLN A 196 9.99 4.01 -11.82
C GLN A 196 8.89 4.23 -12.87
N GLY A 197 8.16 5.33 -12.72
CA GLY A 197 7.10 5.75 -13.65
C GLY A 197 7.61 6.17 -15.02
#